data_AF-A0A2J8IPE7-F1
#
_entry.id   AF-A0A2J8IPE7-F1
#
_cell.length_a   1.000
_cell.length_b   1.000
_cell.length_c   1.000
_cell.angle_alpha   90.00
_cell.angle_beta   90.00
_cell.angle_gamma   90.00
#
_symmetry.space_group_name_H-M   'P 1'
#
loop_
_entity.id
_entity.type
_entity.pdbx_description
1 polymer ?
#
loop_
_entity_poly.entity_id
_entity_poly.type
_entity_poly.pdbx_seq_one_letter_code
_entity_poly.pdbx_strand_id
1 'polypeptide(L)'
;VRRKSLVLKFPKQQLPPKKKRRVGTTVHCDYLNRPHKSIHRRRTDPMVTLSSILESIINDMRDLPNTYPFHTPVNAKVVKDYYKIITRPMDLQTLRENVRKRLYPSREEFREHLELIVKNSATYNGIGIRIKHTRSIEKGHSHHHLPRE
;
A
#
# COMPACT_ATOMS: atom_id res chain seq x y z
N VAL A 1 17.52 44.87 -53.06
CA VAL A 1 16.49 43.84 -53.36
C VAL A 1 16.06 43.16 -52.06
N ARG A 2 14.82 43.40 -51.57
CA ARG A 2 14.28 42.80 -50.33
C ARG A 2 13.48 41.54 -50.68
N ARG A 3 13.84 40.37 -50.12
CA ARG A 3 13.10 39.12 -50.31
C ARG A 3 11.80 39.16 -49.49
N LYS A 4 10.64 39.04 -50.16
CA LYS A 4 9.32 38.96 -49.52
C LYS A 4 9.12 37.55 -48.97
N SER A 5 8.83 37.41 -47.67
CA SER A 5 8.49 36.13 -47.05
C SER A 5 7.09 35.67 -47.45
N LEU A 6 6.93 34.41 -47.86
CA LEU A 6 5.63 33.78 -48.10
C LEU A 6 4.89 33.59 -46.77
N VAL A 7 3.78 34.30 -46.59
CA VAL A 7 2.88 34.10 -45.44
C VAL A 7 1.84 33.05 -45.83
N LEU A 8 1.89 31.88 -45.20
CA LEU A 8 0.82 30.87 -45.29
C LEU A 8 -0.45 31.42 -44.61
N LYS A 9 -1.45 31.74 -45.42
CA LYS A 9 -2.74 32.28 -44.97
C LYS A 9 -3.67 31.10 -44.65
N PHE A 10 -3.65 30.63 -43.41
CA PHE A 10 -4.60 29.60 -42.96
C PHE A 10 -5.99 30.21 -42.70
N PRO A 11 -7.10 29.52 -43.01
CA PRO A 11 -8.45 29.95 -42.65
C PRO A 11 -8.58 30.07 -41.13
N LYS A 12 -9.09 31.21 -40.64
CA LYS A 12 -9.38 31.42 -39.22
C LYS A 12 -10.60 30.58 -38.82
N GLN A 13 -10.38 29.35 -38.39
CA GLN A 13 -11.40 28.56 -37.70
C GLN A 13 -11.57 29.10 -36.28
N GLN A 14 -12.79 29.42 -35.87
CA GLN A 14 -13.08 30.02 -34.55
C GLN A 14 -12.79 28.99 -33.45
N LEU A 15 -11.72 29.24 -32.68
CA LEU A 15 -11.45 28.52 -31.44
C LEU A 15 -12.31 29.11 -30.30
N PRO A 16 -12.85 28.28 -29.39
CA PRO A 16 -13.67 28.77 -28.28
C PRO A 16 -12.86 29.71 -27.36
N PRO A 17 -13.51 30.70 -26.73
CA PRO A 17 -12.82 31.76 -26.00
C PRO A 17 -12.04 31.18 -24.80
N LYS A 18 -10.73 31.44 -24.77
CA LYS A 18 -9.89 31.10 -23.60
C LYS A 18 -10.33 31.92 -22.39
N LYS A 19 -10.81 31.25 -21.33
CA LYS A 19 -11.05 31.90 -20.02
C LYS A 19 -9.72 32.46 -19.50
N LYS A 20 -9.61 33.79 -19.38
CA LYS A 20 -8.50 34.47 -18.71
C LYS A 20 -8.50 34.07 -17.22
N ARG A 21 -7.50 33.31 -16.78
CA ARG A 21 -7.25 33.09 -15.35
C ARG A 21 -6.73 34.40 -14.75
N ARG A 22 -7.44 34.96 -13.77
CA ARG A 22 -6.95 36.08 -12.96
C ARG A 22 -5.70 35.62 -12.21
N VAL A 23 -4.60 36.35 -12.33
CA VAL A 23 -3.38 36.09 -11.55
C VAL A 23 -3.65 36.62 -10.14
N GLY A 24 -3.85 35.69 -9.19
CA GLY A 24 -3.96 36.01 -7.78
C GLY A 24 -2.57 36.13 -7.16
N THR A 25 -2.38 37.16 -6.35
CA THR A 25 -1.19 37.42 -5.54
C THR A 25 -1.10 36.38 -4.42
N THR A 26 -0.59 35.18 -4.71
CA THR A 26 -0.28 34.18 -3.67
C THR A 26 1.06 33.53 -3.96
N VAL A 27 2.06 33.88 -3.14
CA VAL A 27 3.29 33.10 -2.96
C VAL A 27 2.87 31.76 -2.36
N HIS A 28 2.68 30.71 -3.16
CA HIS A 28 2.26 29.43 -2.61
C HIS A 28 2.63 28.23 -3.50
N CYS A 29 3.61 27.47 -3.01
CA CYS A 29 3.93 26.06 -3.31
C CYS A 29 4.38 25.72 -4.73
N ASP A 30 5.69 25.73 -4.94
CA ASP A 30 6.36 25.14 -6.12
C ASP A 30 6.10 23.63 -6.30
N TYR A 31 5.56 22.95 -5.27
CA TYR A 31 5.12 21.55 -5.34
C TYR A 31 3.97 21.28 -6.32
N LEU A 32 3.27 22.33 -6.80
CA LEU A 32 2.26 22.23 -7.86
C LEU A 32 2.84 22.32 -9.27
N ASN A 33 4.14 22.65 -9.42
CA ASN A 33 4.83 22.57 -10.70
C ASN A 33 5.20 21.11 -10.99
N ARG A 34 4.18 20.33 -11.34
CA ARG A 34 4.36 18.99 -11.91
C ARG A 34 5.25 19.15 -13.16
N PRO A 35 6.47 18.59 -13.21
CA PRO A 35 7.22 18.57 -14.45
C PRO A 35 6.34 17.84 -15.45
N HIS A 36 6.02 18.52 -16.56
CA HIS A 36 5.30 17.95 -17.69
C HIS A 36 6.22 16.90 -18.35
N LYS A 37 6.35 15.75 -17.68
CA LYS A 37 7.00 14.57 -18.25
C LYS A 37 6.19 14.21 -19.50
N SER A 38 6.89 14.07 -20.62
CA SER A 38 6.33 13.74 -21.93
C SER A 38 5.22 12.69 -21.82
N ILE A 39 4.06 13.00 -22.40
CA ILE A 39 2.82 12.19 -22.43
C ILE A 39 3.05 10.75 -22.95
N HIS A 40 4.22 10.47 -23.53
CA HIS A 40 4.63 9.17 -24.08
C HIS A 40 5.12 8.13 -23.07
N ARG A 41 5.16 8.41 -21.76
CA ARG A 41 5.36 7.33 -20.78
C ARG A 41 4.04 6.57 -20.67
N ARG A 42 3.94 5.41 -21.33
CA ARG A 42 2.79 4.49 -21.27
C ARG A 42 2.26 4.46 -19.83
N ARG A 43 1.07 5.03 -19.62
CA ARG A 43 0.43 5.08 -18.31
C ARG A 43 0.12 3.64 -17.95
N THR A 44 0.89 3.05 -17.03
CA THR A 44 0.61 1.70 -16.54
C THR A 44 -0.77 1.70 -15.90
N ASP A 45 -1.50 0.62 -16.11
CA ASP A 45 -2.79 0.41 -15.47
C ASP A 45 -2.61 0.61 -13.95
N PRO A 46 -3.40 1.50 -13.31
CA PRO A 46 -3.28 1.75 -11.88
C PRO A 46 -3.46 0.48 -11.04
N MET A 47 -4.28 -0.47 -11.51
CA MET A 47 -4.50 -1.75 -10.86
C MET A 47 -3.26 -2.66 -10.93
N VAL A 48 -2.54 -2.65 -12.05
CA VAL A 48 -1.26 -3.38 -12.17
C VAL A 48 -0.23 -2.80 -11.20
N THR A 49 -0.15 -1.47 -11.13
CA THR A 49 0.77 -0.79 -10.21
C THR A 49 0.45 -1.13 -8.75
N LEU A 50 -0.83 -1.12 -8.38
CA LEU A 50 -1.28 -1.52 -7.05
C LEU A 50 -0.95 -2.99 -6.77
N SER A 51 -1.28 -3.90 -7.67
CA SER A 51 -0.96 -5.33 -7.51
C SER A 51 0.52 -5.57 -7.26
N SER A 52 1.42 -4.91 -8.00
CA SER A 52 2.87 -5.03 -7.77
C SER A 52 3.30 -4.54 -6.39
N ILE A 53 2.71 -3.45 -5.90
CA ILE A 53 2.99 -2.94 -4.54
C ILE A 53 2.51 -3.95 -3.49
N LEU A 54 1.29 -4.46 -3.63
CA LEU A 54 0.73 -5.45 -2.70
C LEU A 54 1.54 -6.76 -2.70
N GLU A 55 1.96 -7.25 -3.87
CA GLU A 55 2.84 -8.43 -3.95
C GLU A 55 4.18 -8.21 -3.26
N SER A 56 4.77 -7.02 -3.36
CA SER A 56 6.00 -6.67 -2.64
C SER A 56 5.80 -6.76 -1.13
N ILE A 57 4.71 -6.19 -0.61
CA ILE A 57 4.38 -6.26 0.83
C ILE A 57 4.24 -7.72 1.29
N ILE A 58 3.63 -8.59 0.46
CA ILE A 58 3.53 -10.02 0.79
C ILE A 58 4.91 -10.68 0.81
N ASN A 59 5.83 -10.31 -0.08
CA ASN A 59 7.21 -10.82 -0.03
C ASN A 59 7.89 -10.41 1.29
N ASP A 60 7.83 -9.12 1.63
CA ASP A 60 8.44 -8.59 2.85
C ASP A 60 7.89 -9.30 4.10
N MET A 61 6.59 -9.58 4.15
CA MET A 61 5.97 -10.33 5.25
C MET A 61 6.43 -11.79 5.32
N ARG A 62 6.73 -12.43 4.18
CA ARG A 62 7.22 -13.81 4.15
C ARG A 62 8.67 -13.94 4.61
N ASP A 63 9.45 -12.86 4.46
CA ASP A 63 10.85 -12.81 4.86
C ASP A 63 11.03 -12.55 6.37
N LEU A 64 9.96 -12.14 7.07
CA LEU A 64 9.98 -11.99 8.52
C LEU A 64 10.16 -13.35 9.23
N PRO A 65 10.90 -13.39 10.35
CA PRO A 65 11.10 -14.62 11.10
C PRO A 65 9.78 -15.14 11.67
N ASN A 66 9.68 -16.46 11.84
CA ASN A 66 8.53 -17.16 12.43
C ASN A 66 7.19 -16.97 11.67
N THR A 67 7.21 -16.51 10.42
CA THR A 67 5.98 -16.32 9.63
C THR A 67 5.56 -17.56 8.83
N TYR A 68 6.42 -18.58 8.74
CA TYR A 68 6.18 -19.81 7.97
C TYR A 68 4.79 -20.45 8.17
N PRO A 69 4.21 -20.51 9.40
CA PRO A 69 2.86 -21.07 9.60
C PRO A 69 1.74 -20.34 8.83
N PHE A 70 1.98 -19.11 8.37
CA PHE A 70 1.01 -18.30 7.63
C PHE A 70 1.28 -18.29 6.12
N HIS A 71 2.34 -18.95 5.64
CA HIS A 71 2.71 -18.93 4.21
C HIS A 71 1.72 -19.68 3.33
N THR A 72 1.12 -20.74 3.87
CA THR A 72 0.20 -21.64 3.15
C THR A 72 -1.06 -21.90 3.98
N PRO A 73 -2.17 -22.33 3.36
CA PRO A 73 -3.36 -22.74 4.09
C PRO A 73 -3.06 -23.82 5.15
N VAL A 74 -3.77 -23.77 6.28
CA VAL A 74 -3.62 -24.76 7.36
C VAL A 74 -4.03 -26.15 6.86
N ASN A 75 -3.19 -27.16 7.05
CA ASN A 75 -3.52 -28.51 6.60
C ASN A 75 -4.55 -29.17 7.52
N ALA A 76 -5.78 -29.39 7.03
CA ALA A 76 -6.87 -30.04 7.76
C ALA A 76 -6.55 -31.46 8.26
N LYS A 77 -5.60 -32.16 7.61
CA LYS A 77 -5.18 -33.50 8.06
C LYS A 77 -4.32 -33.45 9.32
N VAL A 78 -3.55 -32.36 9.47
CA VAL A 78 -2.66 -32.13 10.61
C VAL A 78 -3.43 -31.46 11.75
N VAL A 79 -4.23 -30.44 11.43
CA VAL A 79 -5.01 -29.65 12.39
C VAL A 79 -6.51 -29.89 12.12
N LYS A 80 -7.04 -30.98 12.69
CA LYS A 80 -8.35 -31.54 12.33
C LYS A 80 -9.56 -30.68 12.72
N ASP A 81 -9.40 -29.83 13.72
CA ASP A 81 -10.44 -28.95 14.27
C ASP A 81 -10.38 -27.52 13.72
N TYR A 82 -9.31 -27.15 13.01
CA TYR A 82 -9.08 -25.78 12.54
C TYR A 82 -10.27 -25.21 11.78
N TYR A 83 -10.73 -25.91 10.74
CA TYR A 83 -11.85 -25.47 9.89
C TYR A 83 -13.23 -25.63 10.53
N LYS A 84 -13.31 -26.20 11.74
CA LYS A 84 -14.55 -26.20 12.54
C LYS A 84 -14.65 -24.92 13.37
N ILE A 85 -13.51 -24.34 13.75
CA ILE A 85 -13.41 -23.13 14.57
C ILE A 85 -13.30 -21.88 13.69
N ILE A 86 -12.45 -21.94 12.67
CA ILE A 86 -12.18 -20.83 11.76
C ILE A 86 -13.11 -20.91 10.53
N THR A 87 -14.02 -19.95 10.45
CA THR A 87 -15.06 -19.88 9.40
C THR A 87 -14.55 -19.29 8.08
N ARG A 88 -13.63 -18.34 8.15
CA ARG A 88 -13.03 -17.66 6.98
C ARG A 88 -11.52 -17.82 7.01
N PRO A 89 -10.96 -18.95 6.55
CA PRO A 89 -9.51 -19.16 6.52
C PRO A 89 -8.83 -18.17 5.56
N MET A 90 -7.61 -17.75 5.90
CA MET A 90 -6.78 -16.88 5.07
C MET A 90 -5.30 -17.13 5.38
N ASP A 91 -4.45 -16.97 4.37
CA ASP A 91 -3.01 -17.19 4.42
C ASP A 91 -2.30 -16.35 3.34
N LEU A 92 -0.98 -16.24 3.40
CA LEU A 92 -0.20 -15.37 2.50
C LEU A 92 -0.17 -15.89 1.05
N GLN A 93 -0.31 -17.19 0.81
CA GLN A 93 -0.44 -17.73 -0.54
C GLN A 93 -1.78 -17.34 -1.14
N THR A 94 -2.88 -17.58 -0.43
CA THR A 94 -4.23 -17.18 -0.86
C THR A 94 -4.31 -15.66 -1.08
N LEU A 95 -3.73 -14.88 -0.18
CA LEU A 95 -3.65 -13.42 -0.32
C LEU A 95 -2.93 -13.00 -1.62
N ARG A 96 -1.81 -13.65 -1.95
CA ARG A 96 -1.06 -13.39 -3.19
C ARG A 96 -1.87 -13.78 -4.43
N GLU A 97 -2.55 -14.92 -4.39
CA GLU A 97 -3.41 -15.34 -5.49
C GLU A 97 -4.54 -14.34 -5.73
N ASN A 98 -5.12 -13.78 -4.67
CA ASN A 98 -6.15 -12.74 -4.77
C ASN A 98 -5.60 -11.44 -5.37
N VAL A 99 -4.37 -11.03 -5.02
CA VAL A 99 -3.69 -9.88 -5.65
C VAL A 99 -3.50 -10.11 -7.15
N ARG A 100 -3.09 -11.32 -7.57
CA ARG A 100 -2.91 -11.68 -8.99
C ARG A 100 -4.21 -11.72 -9.77
N LYS A 101 -5.29 -12.15 -9.12
CA LYS A 101 -6.67 -12.11 -9.65
C LYS A 101 -7.27 -10.70 -9.66
N ARG A 102 -6.51 -9.69 -9.21
CA ARG A 102 -6.94 -8.28 -9.13
C ARG A 102 -8.19 -8.06 -8.27
N LEU A 103 -8.31 -8.84 -7.20
CA LEU A 103 -9.46 -8.78 -6.27
C LEU A 103 -9.37 -7.64 -5.25
N TYR A 104 -8.30 -6.84 -5.28
CA TYR A 104 -8.10 -5.71 -4.37
C TYR A 104 -8.05 -4.40 -5.18
N PRO A 105 -9.20 -3.76 -5.43
CA PRO A 105 -9.24 -2.44 -6.04
C PRO A 105 -8.73 -1.35 -5.08
N SER A 106 -8.67 -1.66 -3.78
CA SER A 106 -8.27 -0.77 -2.69
C SER A 106 -7.30 -1.46 -1.73
N ARG A 107 -6.53 -0.67 -0.97
CA ARG A 107 -5.65 -1.22 0.08
C ARG A 107 -6.44 -1.71 1.30
N GLU A 108 -7.66 -1.19 1.47
CA GLU A 108 -8.54 -1.46 2.60
C GLU A 108 -8.98 -2.92 2.61
N GLU A 109 -9.36 -3.47 1.45
CA GLU A 109 -9.75 -4.89 1.31
C GLU A 109 -8.56 -5.83 1.51
N PHE A 110 -7.39 -5.46 1.01
CA PHE A 110 -6.15 -6.20 1.25
C PHE A 110 -5.82 -6.24 2.75
N ARG A 111 -5.94 -5.10 3.43
CA ARG A 111 -5.74 -4.99 4.88
C ARG A 111 -6.76 -5.83 5.65
N GLU A 112 -8.03 -5.86 5.26
CA GLU A 112 -9.04 -6.70 5.93
C GLU A 112 -8.63 -8.18 5.91
N HIS A 113 -8.16 -8.68 4.77
CA HIS A 113 -7.69 -10.07 4.67
C HIS A 113 -6.41 -10.32 5.48
N LEU A 114 -5.51 -9.34 5.57
CA LEU A 114 -4.36 -9.44 6.48
C LEU A 114 -4.78 -9.48 7.95
N GLU A 115 -5.70 -8.61 8.36
CA GLU A 115 -6.26 -8.65 9.71
C GLU A 115 -6.96 -9.97 10.00
N LEU A 116 -7.59 -10.58 8.99
CA LEU A 116 -8.22 -11.89 9.12
C LEU A 116 -7.21 -12.99 9.44
N ILE A 117 -6.01 -12.99 8.87
CA ILE A 117 -4.94 -13.94 9.24
C ILE A 117 -4.62 -13.82 10.73
N VAL A 118 -4.46 -12.58 11.22
CA VAL A 118 -4.16 -12.30 12.64
C VAL A 118 -5.32 -12.71 13.55
N LYS A 119 -6.55 -12.35 13.18
CA LYS A 119 -7.77 -12.71 13.93
C LYS A 119 -7.94 -14.22 14.01
N ASN A 120 -7.77 -14.93 12.90
CA ASN A 120 -7.86 -16.40 12.87
C ASN A 120 -6.81 -17.05 13.77
N SER A 121 -5.58 -16.53 13.74
CA SER A 121 -4.52 -17.00 14.62
C SER A 121 -4.88 -16.77 16.10
N ALA A 122 -5.39 -15.59 16.44
CA ALA A 122 -5.79 -15.28 17.82
C ALA A 122 -6.99 -16.11 18.29
N THR A 123 -7.96 -16.36 17.41
CA THR A 123 -9.14 -17.18 17.71
C THR A 123 -8.76 -18.64 17.93
N TYR A 124 -7.90 -19.20 17.08
CA TYR A 124 -7.52 -20.62 17.18
C TYR A 124 -6.48 -20.88 18.27
N ASN A 125 -5.41 -20.08 18.33
CA ASN A 125 -4.30 -20.28 19.28
C ASN A 125 -4.55 -19.63 20.66
N GLY A 126 -5.62 -18.84 20.79
CA GLY A 126 -5.94 -18.07 21.98
C GLY A 126 -5.06 -16.82 22.16
N ILE A 127 -5.55 -15.87 22.97
CA ILE A 127 -4.86 -14.61 23.30
C ILE A 127 -3.65 -14.85 24.23
N GLY A 128 -3.39 -16.10 24.65
CA GLY A 128 -2.27 -16.49 25.52
C GLY A 128 -0.88 -16.29 24.92
N ILE A 129 -0.78 -16.18 23.59
CA ILE A 129 0.46 -15.81 22.87
C ILE A 129 0.43 -14.31 22.50
N ARG A 130 -0.27 -13.48 23.27
CA ARG A 130 -0.19 -12.03 23.11
C ARG A 130 1.09 -11.48 23.75
N ILE A 131 2.12 -11.41 22.91
CA ILE A 131 3.10 -10.30 22.87
C ILE A 131 3.98 -10.13 24.13
N LYS A 132 5.13 -10.82 24.18
CA LYS A 132 6.28 -10.37 24.98
C LYS A 132 7.15 -9.31 24.28
N HIS A 133 6.80 -8.87 23.07
CA HIS A 133 7.59 -7.89 22.31
C HIS A 133 7.16 -6.42 22.43
N THR A 134 6.11 -6.08 23.19
CA THR A 134 5.64 -4.68 23.33
C THR A 134 5.59 -4.20 24.78
N ARG A 135 6.49 -4.68 25.65
CA ARG A 135 6.66 -4.12 27.00
C ARG A 135 8.12 -4.17 27.47
N SER A 136 9.02 -3.61 26.67
CA SER A 136 10.41 -3.36 27.11
C SER A 136 10.86 -1.91 26.95
N ILE A 137 9.99 -0.99 26.52
CA ILE A 137 10.25 0.45 26.54
C ILE A 137 9.27 1.07 27.51
N GLU A 138 9.52 0.94 28.83
CA GLU A 138 9.04 1.86 29.88
C GLU A 138 9.49 1.47 31.31
N LYS A 139 10.65 0.80 31.47
CA LYS A 139 11.32 0.71 32.78
C LYS A 139 12.82 0.85 32.60
N GLY A 140 13.25 2.10 32.40
CA GLY A 140 14.66 2.43 32.27
C GLY A 140 14.87 3.94 32.39
N HIS A 141 14.49 4.51 33.54
CA HIS A 141 14.90 5.79 34.15
C HIS A 141 14.13 5.79 35.48
N SER A 142 14.71 5.69 36.68
CA SER A 142 15.91 6.33 37.20
C SER A 142 16.43 5.54 38.43
N HIS A 143 17.69 5.13 38.40
CA HIS A 143 18.47 4.83 39.60
C HIS A 143 19.23 6.10 39.98
N HIS A 144 18.86 6.73 41.10
CA HIS A 144 19.77 7.52 41.94
C HIS A 144 19.76 6.81 43.31
N HIS A 145 20.83 6.13 43.76
CA HIS A 145 21.97 6.67 44.54
C HIS A 145 21.45 7.56 45.69
N LEU A 146 21.58 7.32 47.01
CA LEU A 146 22.43 6.55 47.96
C LEU A 146 21.75 6.73 49.37
N PRO A 147 22.35 6.42 50.53
CA PRO A 147 23.15 5.28 50.98
C PRO A 147 22.55 4.59 52.22
N ARG A 148 23.25 3.53 52.66
CA ARG A 148 23.10 2.84 53.94
C ARG A 148 23.47 3.74 55.12
N GLU A 149 22.75 3.60 56.22
CA GLU A 149 23.29 3.39 57.59
C GLU A 149 22.41 2.34 58.29
#